data_AF-A0A3C2AND0-F1
#
_entry.id   AF-A0A3C2AND0-F1
#
_cell.length_a   1.000
_cell.length_b   1.000
_cell.length_c   1.000
_cell.angle_alpha   90.00
_cell.angle_beta   90.00
_cell.angle_gamma   90.00
#
_symmetry.space_group_name_H-M   'P 1'
#
loop_
_entity.id
_entity.type
_entity.pdbx_description
1 polymer ?
#
loop_
_entity_poly.entity_id
_entity_poly.type
_entity_poly.pdbx_seq_one_letter_code
_entity_poly.pdbx_strand_id
1 'polypeptide(L)'
;MSIAKNIETVISTFQKGRSLSEQELGLDELISKLNQFEPRYRSVAFEGASMGVALQNSMETWKTYAKTSEKHSTQVHIGLGWAIAERELDLTSTLSQIEPELQVKVLDGYGYWHGLFRRRLTIRTQSIPENITTEYQSGFDQGVGRAVWYISKGEIAKVQNIINHFAEDRRANLWQGIGVASTYVGGCSDELIAELKSASGEYKSKLKKGIESAEASMQKASR
;
A
#
# COMPACT_ATOMS: atom_id res chain seq x y z
N MET A 1 -17.17 13.44 -1.54
CA MET A 1 -16.62 13.08 -0.21
C MET A 1 -15.25 13.71 -0.09
N SER A 2 -14.89 14.33 1.04
CA SER A 2 -13.56 14.93 1.22
C SER A 2 -12.47 13.85 1.31
N ILE A 3 -11.23 14.20 0.98
CA ILE A 3 -10.06 13.30 1.07
C ILE A 3 -9.92 12.76 2.50
N ALA A 4 -10.05 13.62 3.51
CA ALA A 4 -9.96 13.22 4.92
C ALA A 4 -10.98 12.13 5.30
N LYS A 5 -12.26 12.30 4.92
CA LYS A 5 -13.32 11.32 5.19
C LYS A 5 -13.10 10.00 4.41
N ASN A 6 -12.55 10.10 3.21
CA ASN A 6 -12.20 8.91 2.42
C ASN A 6 -11.04 8.13 3.07
N ILE A 7 -10.00 8.84 3.57
CA ILE A 7 -8.90 8.24 4.34
C ILE A 7 -9.44 7.51 5.58
N GLU A 8 -10.33 8.14 6.35
CA GLU A 8 -10.96 7.52 7.52
C GLU A 8 -11.73 6.24 7.16
N THR A 9 -12.47 6.28 6.03
CA THR A 9 -13.23 5.12 5.54
C THR A 9 -12.32 3.98 5.13
N VAL A 10 -11.21 4.28 4.45
CA VAL A 10 -10.19 3.29 4.07
C VAL A 10 -9.52 2.69 5.29
N ILE A 11 -9.11 3.50 6.28
CA ILE A 11 -8.52 3.02 7.53
C ILE A 11 -9.50 2.10 8.28
N SER A 12 -10.75 2.52 8.44
CA SER A 12 -11.77 1.71 9.11
C SER A 12 -12.03 0.39 8.37
N THR A 13 -12.05 0.41 7.04
CA THR A 13 -12.27 -0.78 6.22
C THR A 13 -11.11 -1.78 6.35
N PHE A 14 -9.87 -1.29 6.31
CA PHE A 14 -8.68 -2.10 6.54
C PHE A 14 -8.74 -2.78 7.91
N GLN A 15 -9.05 -2.01 8.97
CA GLN A 15 -9.15 -2.54 10.33
C GLN A 15 -10.23 -3.62 10.45
N LYS A 16 -11.42 -3.41 9.86
CA LYS A 16 -12.48 -4.43 9.86
C LYS A 16 -12.07 -5.70 9.13
N GLY A 17 -11.39 -5.58 7.98
CA GLY A 17 -10.85 -6.73 7.25
C GLY A 17 -9.86 -7.54 8.09
N ARG A 18 -8.93 -6.85 8.76
CA ARG A 18 -7.99 -7.48 9.70
C ARG A 18 -8.72 -8.19 10.84
N SER A 19 -9.65 -7.51 11.51
CA SER A 19 -10.40 -8.10 12.62
C SER A 19 -11.25 -9.31 12.20
N LEU A 20 -11.70 -9.41 10.95
CA LEU A 20 -12.36 -10.61 10.45
C LEU A 20 -11.39 -11.80 10.34
N SER A 21 -10.15 -11.57 9.91
CA SER A 21 -9.13 -12.62 9.86
C SER A 21 -8.60 -13.06 11.23
N GLU A 22 -8.89 -12.31 12.29
CA GLU A 22 -8.58 -12.62 13.69
C GLU A 22 -9.67 -13.45 14.39
N GLN A 23 -10.79 -13.71 13.70
CA GLN A 23 -11.84 -14.60 14.18
C GLN A 23 -11.51 -16.05 13.79
N GLU A 24 -12.09 -17.02 14.50
CA GLU A 24 -11.98 -18.46 14.20
C GLU A 24 -12.82 -18.84 12.95
N LEU A 25 -12.47 -18.26 11.81
CA LEU A 25 -13.13 -18.49 10.52
C LEU A 25 -12.24 -19.34 9.61
N GLY A 26 -12.86 -20.25 8.84
CA GLY A 26 -12.20 -20.82 7.66
C GLY A 26 -11.98 -19.76 6.57
N LEU A 27 -11.02 -19.98 5.68
CA LEU A 27 -10.70 -19.03 4.59
C LEU A 27 -11.91 -18.73 3.68
N ASP A 28 -12.75 -19.74 3.40
CA ASP A 28 -13.94 -19.55 2.57
C ASP A 28 -14.96 -18.62 3.23
N GLU A 29 -15.18 -18.78 4.55
CA GLU A 29 -16.08 -17.92 5.30
C GLU A 29 -15.51 -16.49 5.40
N LEU A 30 -14.21 -16.35 5.66
CA LEU A 30 -13.53 -15.06 5.66
C LEU A 30 -13.73 -14.34 4.33
N ILE A 31 -13.47 -15.00 3.21
CA ILE A 31 -13.64 -14.43 1.85
C ILE A 31 -15.10 -14.06 1.59
N SER A 32 -16.05 -14.91 1.99
CA SER A 32 -17.48 -14.63 1.87
C SER A 32 -17.88 -13.33 2.60
N LYS A 33 -17.38 -13.12 3.84
CA LYS A 33 -17.60 -11.89 4.60
C LYS A 33 -16.90 -10.69 3.98
N LEU A 34 -15.67 -10.84 3.49
CA LEU A 34 -14.94 -9.76 2.81
C LEU A 34 -15.63 -9.30 1.52
N ASN A 35 -16.29 -10.22 0.80
CA ASN A 35 -17.06 -9.88 -0.39
C ASN A 35 -18.30 -9.00 -0.11
N GLN A 36 -18.79 -8.99 1.14
CA GLN A 36 -19.92 -8.13 1.55
C GLN A 36 -19.54 -6.65 1.71
N PHE A 37 -18.25 -6.31 1.71
CA PHE A 37 -17.82 -4.91 1.73
C PHE A 37 -18.22 -4.20 0.43
N GLU A 38 -18.48 -2.90 0.54
CA GLU A 38 -18.76 -2.03 -0.61
C GLU A 38 -17.69 -2.22 -1.69
N PRO A 39 -18.06 -2.44 -2.97
CA PRO A 39 -17.10 -2.75 -4.04
C PRO A 39 -15.90 -1.80 -4.10
N ARG A 40 -16.14 -0.51 -3.86
CA ARG A 40 -15.12 0.54 -3.84
C ARG A 40 -14.00 0.30 -2.81
N TYR A 41 -14.34 -0.24 -1.64
CA TYR A 41 -13.39 -0.44 -0.52
C TYR A 41 -13.06 -1.91 -0.28
N ARG A 42 -13.67 -2.84 -1.03
CA ARG A 42 -13.50 -4.29 -0.84
C ARG A 42 -12.03 -4.70 -0.85
N SER A 43 -11.23 -4.26 -1.83
CA SER A 43 -9.82 -4.61 -1.89
C SER A 43 -9.05 -4.17 -0.63
N VAL A 44 -9.45 -3.05 0.00
CA VAL A 44 -8.84 -2.59 1.26
C VAL A 44 -9.19 -3.53 2.41
N ALA A 45 -10.39 -4.11 2.45
CA ALA A 45 -10.75 -5.13 3.43
C ALA A 45 -9.89 -6.40 3.23
N PHE A 46 -9.68 -6.81 1.98
CA PHE A 46 -8.77 -7.92 1.64
C PHE A 46 -7.31 -7.63 2.02
N GLU A 47 -6.86 -6.37 1.92
CA GLU A 47 -5.53 -5.92 2.38
C GLU A 47 -5.37 -6.17 3.89
N GLY A 48 -6.33 -5.71 4.69
CA GLY A 48 -6.32 -5.90 6.15
C GLY A 48 -6.42 -7.37 6.56
N ALA A 49 -7.30 -8.13 5.90
CA ALA A 49 -7.42 -9.57 6.16
C ALA A 49 -6.14 -10.34 5.78
N SER A 50 -5.49 -9.97 4.67
CA SER A 50 -4.19 -10.56 4.29
C SER A 50 -3.15 -10.39 5.39
N MET A 51 -3.07 -9.18 5.96
CA MET A 51 -2.19 -8.90 7.08
C MET A 51 -2.49 -9.83 8.26
N GLY A 52 -3.75 -9.92 8.70
CA GLY A 52 -4.09 -10.77 9.85
C GLY A 52 -3.92 -12.27 9.57
N VAL A 53 -4.18 -12.75 8.35
CA VAL A 53 -3.88 -14.13 7.95
C VAL A 53 -2.38 -14.41 8.08
N ALA A 54 -1.52 -13.53 7.55
CA ALA A 54 -0.06 -13.67 7.62
C ALA A 54 0.47 -13.62 9.06
N LEU A 55 -0.18 -12.86 9.95
CA LEU A 55 0.24 -12.73 11.34
C LEU A 55 -0.11 -13.94 12.22
N GLN A 56 -1.17 -14.67 11.87
CA GLN A 56 -1.73 -15.73 12.72
C GLN A 56 -1.48 -17.14 12.19
N ASN A 57 -1.09 -17.26 10.92
CA ASN A 57 -1.01 -18.54 10.24
C ASN A 57 0.35 -18.75 9.56
N SER A 58 0.54 -19.96 9.04
CA SER A 58 1.71 -20.28 8.23
C SER A 58 1.72 -19.54 6.89
N MET A 59 2.90 -19.43 6.28
CA MET A 59 3.04 -18.89 4.92
C MET A 59 2.25 -19.71 3.89
N GLU A 60 2.07 -21.01 4.08
CA GLU A 60 1.26 -21.87 3.20
C GLU A 60 -0.25 -21.53 3.28
N THR A 61 -0.74 -21.22 4.48
CA THR A 61 -2.10 -20.74 4.69
C THR A 61 -2.29 -19.38 4.01
N TRP A 62 -1.32 -18.48 4.14
CA TRP A 62 -1.36 -17.19 3.47
C TRP A 62 -1.33 -17.32 1.94
N LYS A 63 -0.50 -18.21 1.38
CA LYS A 63 -0.47 -18.50 -0.07
C LYS A 63 -1.81 -19.02 -0.56
N THR A 64 -2.46 -19.88 0.22
CA THR A 64 -3.80 -20.39 -0.09
C THR A 64 -4.81 -19.24 -0.14
N TYR A 65 -4.81 -18.36 0.86
CA TYR A 65 -5.64 -17.15 0.87
C TYR A 65 -5.34 -16.23 -0.33
N ALA A 66 -4.07 -16.05 -0.68
CA ALA A 66 -3.67 -15.21 -1.81
C ALA A 66 -4.15 -15.77 -3.15
N LYS A 67 -4.09 -17.09 -3.32
CA LYS A 67 -4.61 -17.78 -4.50
C LYS A 67 -6.13 -17.64 -4.61
N THR A 68 -6.87 -17.83 -3.51
CA THR A 68 -8.33 -17.71 -3.52
C THR A 68 -8.82 -16.26 -3.60
N SER A 69 -7.93 -15.29 -3.34
CA SER A 69 -8.20 -13.85 -3.39
C SER A 69 -7.55 -13.15 -4.60
N GLU A 70 -7.32 -13.86 -5.70
CA GLU A 70 -6.52 -13.39 -6.85
C GLU A 70 -7.01 -12.07 -7.49
N LYS A 71 -8.32 -11.79 -7.41
CA LYS A 71 -8.95 -10.53 -7.86
C LYS A 71 -8.42 -9.32 -7.10
N HIS A 72 -8.01 -9.53 -5.85
CA HIS A 72 -7.47 -8.54 -4.93
C HIS A 72 -5.96 -8.72 -4.72
N SER A 73 -5.26 -9.44 -5.61
CA SER A 73 -3.85 -9.84 -5.43
C SER A 73 -2.92 -8.69 -5.04
N THR A 74 -3.03 -7.50 -5.65
CA THR A 74 -2.22 -6.33 -5.27
C THR A 74 -2.34 -6.01 -3.78
N GLN A 75 -3.58 -5.87 -3.28
CA GLN A 75 -3.86 -5.57 -1.88
C GLN A 75 -3.48 -6.71 -0.96
N VAL A 76 -3.68 -7.96 -1.39
CA VAL A 76 -3.25 -9.11 -0.60
C VAL A 76 -1.74 -9.07 -0.35
N HIS A 77 -0.93 -8.80 -1.37
CA HIS A 77 0.53 -8.72 -1.21
C HIS A 77 0.96 -7.48 -0.39
N ILE A 78 0.27 -6.34 -0.55
CA ILE A 78 0.49 -5.18 0.32
C ILE A 78 0.23 -5.54 1.79
N GLY A 79 -0.85 -6.25 2.09
CA GLY A 79 -1.17 -6.70 3.46
C GLY A 79 -0.11 -7.62 4.06
N LEU A 80 0.51 -8.49 3.25
CA LEU A 80 1.66 -9.29 3.69
C LEU A 80 2.84 -8.40 4.08
N GLY A 81 3.13 -7.36 3.29
CA GLY A 81 4.17 -6.38 3.61
C GLY A 81 3.95 -5.67 4.96
N TRP A 82 2.69 -5.35 5.27
CA TRP A 82 2.31 -4.83 6.59
C TRP A 82 2.58 -5.82 7.72
N ALA A 83 2.24 -7.10 7.53
CA ALA A 83 2.49 -8.12 8.55
C ALA A 83 3.98 -8.31 8.83
N ILE A 84 4.81 -8.34 7.78
CA ILE A 84 6.27 -8.41 7.89
C ILE A 84 6.80 -7.21 8.68
N ALA A 85 6.33 -6.00 8.39
CA ALA A 85 6.77 -4.80 9.08
C ALA A 85 6.33 -4.74 10.55
N GLU A 86 5.09 -5.16 10.86
CA GLU A 86 4.54 -5.11 12.22
C GLU A 86 5.21 -6.12 13.17
N ARG A 87 5.51 -7.34 12.69
CA ARG A 87 6.09 -8.41 13.52
C ARG A 87 7.55 -8.70 13.24
N GLU A 88 8.20 -7.89 12.41
CA GLU A 88 9.60 -8.06 12.00
C GLU A 88 9.86 -9.49 11.48
N LEU A 89 8.93 -10.01 10.67
CA LEU A 89 9.10 -11.31 10.03
C LEU A 89 10.29 -11.26 9.06
N ASP A 90 10.87 -12.42 8.75
CA ASP A 90 12.00 -12.51 7.80
C ASP A 90 11.55 -12.10 6.39
N LEU A 91 11.89 -10.88 6.00
CA LEU A 91 11.56 -10.31 4.71
C LEU A 91 12.16 -11.13 3.56
N THR A 92 13.44 -11.50 3.65
CA THR A 92 14.16 -12.20 2.58
C THR A 92 13.58 -13.59 2.36
N SER A 93 13.38 -14.35 3.44
CA SER A 93 12.76 -15.68 3.38
C SER A 93 11.31 -15.63 2.88
N THR A 94 10.58 -14.56 3.21
CA THR A 94 9.21 -14.39 2.72
C THR A 94 9.21 -14.06 1.23
N LEU A 95 10.03 -13.10 0.77
CA LEU A 95 10.10 -12.69 -0.63
C LEU A 95 10.58 -13.81 -1.55
N SER A 96 11.46 -14.71 -1.09
CA SER A 96 11.90 -15.87 -1.89
C SER A 96 10.78 -16.86 -2.23
N GLN A 97 9.61 -16.73 -1.60
CA GLN A 97 8.42 -17.54 -1.83
C GLN A 97 7.34 -16.81 -2.63
N ILE A 98 7.63 -15.58 -3.09
CA ILE A 98 6.72 -14.71 -3.83
C ILE A 98 7.28 -14.48 -5.24
N GLU A 99 6.40 -14.54 -6.25
CA GLU A 99 6.75 -14.22 -7.63
C GLU A 99 7.38 -12.81 -7.73
N PRO A 100 8.47 -12.62 -8.52
CA PRO A 100 9.20 -11.36 -8.57
C PRO A 100 8.33 -10.12 -8.83
N GLU A 101 7.32 -10.25 -9.68
CA GLU A 101 6.40 -9.15 -10.01
C GLU A 101 5.52 -8.71 -8.83
N LEU A 102 5.29 -9.59 -7.86
CA LEU A 102 4.46 -9.34 -6.68
C LEU A 102 5.28 -8.96 -5.45
N GLN A 103 6.59 -9.26 -5.44
CA GLN A 103 7.52 -8.82 -4.39
C GLN A 103 7.48 -7.30 -4.21
N VAL A 104 7.39 -6.55 -5.31
CA VAL A 104 7.28 -5.07 -5.26
C VAL A 104 6.06 -4.61 -4.47
N LYS A 105 4.96 -5.38 -4.46
CA LYS A 105 3.73 -5.04 -3.71
C LYS A 105 3.87 -5.36 -2.22
N VAL A 106 4.60 -6.41 -1.88
CA VAL A 106 4.99 -6.70 -0.49
C VAL A 106 5.89 -5.58 0.05
N LEU A 107 6.89 -5.17 -0.74
CA LEU A 107 7.79 -4.08 -0.38
C LEU A 107 7.08 -2.73 -0.28
N ASP A 108 6.10 -2.46 -1.13
CA ASP A 108 5.19 -1.31 -1.01
C ASP A 108 4.47 -1.33 0.34
N GLY A 109 3.83 -2.45 0.71
CA GLY A 109 3.20 -2.59 2.02
C GLY A 109 4.16 -2.38 3.19
N TYR A 110 5.35 -2.95 3.11
CA TYR A 110 6.40 -2.81 4.12
C TYR A 110 6.85 -1.34 4.27
N GLY A 111 7.15 -0.66 3.15
CA GLY A 111 7.53 0.75 3.16
C GLY A 111 6.40 1.67 3.60
N TYR A 112 5.16 1.34 3.26
CA TYR A 112 3.99 2.09 3.68
C TYR A 112 3.81 2.04 5.20
N TRP A 113 3.93 0.85 5.80
CA TRP A 113 3.93 0.69 7.25
C TRP A 113 5.07 1.50 7.92
N HIS A 114 6.30 1.40 7.41
CA HIS A 114 7.45 2.15 7.94
C HIS A 114 7.23 3.66 7.87
N GLY A 115 6.73 4.16 6.74
CA GLY A 115 6.39 5.57 6.57
C GLY A 115 5.30 6.05 7.54
N LEU A 116 4.34 5.20 7.91
CA LEU A 116 3.27 5.56 8.85
C LEU A 116 3.67 5.44 10.32
N PHE A 117 4.40 4.40 10.71
CA PHE A 117 4.64 4.05 12.12
C PHE A 117 6.09 4.30 12.58
N ARG A 118 7.05 4.39 11.64
CA ARG A 118 8.46 4.75 11.90
C ARG A 118 8.85 6.08 11.25
N ARG A 119 7.91 7.02 11.14
CA ARG A 119 8.06 8.37 10.50
C ARG A 119 9.40 9.06 10.76
N ARG A 120 9.83 9.10 12.03
CA ARG A 120 11.10 9.75 12.41
C ARG A 120 12.29 9.12 11.69
N LEU A 121 12.33 7.79 11.60
CA LEU A 121 13.40 7.05 10.93
C LEU A 121 13.26 7.14 9.41
N THR A 122 12.06 6.83 8.90
CA THR A 122 11.83 6.64 7.47
C THR A 122 11.72 7.94 6.68
N ILE A 123 11.06 8.97 7.23
CA ILE A 123 10.83 10.24 6.53
C ILE A 123 11.85 11.29 6.95
N ARG A 124 12.06 11.48 8.26
CA ARG A 124 12.92 12.57 8.73
C ARG A 124 14.41 12.27 8.57
N THR A 125 14.86 11.08 8.98
CA THR A 125 16.27 10.68 8.81
C THR A 125 16.51 9.85 7.56
N GLN A 126 15.46 9.56 6.78
CA GLN A 126 15.52 8.80 5.53
C GLN A 126 16.21 7.44 5.63
N SER A 127 16.21 6.85 6.82
CA SER A 127 16.83 5.55 7.09
C SER A 127 16.10 4.47 6.32
N ILE A 128 16.89 3.67 5.61
CA ILE A 128 16.45 2.47 4.90
C ILE A 128 16.77 1.29 5.83
N PRO A 129 15.80 0.41 6.13
CA PRO A 129 16.06 -0.81 6.91
C PRO A 129 17.16 -1.67 6.25
N GLU A 130 18.03 -2.30 7.04
CA GLU A 130 19.18 -3.07 6.52
C GLU A 130 18.79 -4.21 5.58
N ASN A 131 17.60 -4.78 5.76
CA ASN A 131 17.05 -5.84 4.92
C ASN A 131 16.47 -5.34 3.57
N ILE A 132 16.49 -4.03 3.31
CA ILE A 132 16.11 -3.44 2.02
C ILE A 132 17.35 -3.21 1.19
N THR A 133 17.63 -4.15 0.29
CA THR A 133 18.70 -4.05 -0.71
C THR A 133 18.33 -3.03 -1.80
N THR A 134 19.31 -2.65 -2.63
CA THR A 134 19.10 -1.74 -3.76
C THR A 134 17.99 -2.21 -4.71
N GLU A 135 17.83 -3.52 -4.90
CA GLU A 135 16.79 -4.07 -5.77
C GLU A 135 15.37 -3.92 -5.17
N TYR A 136 15.27 -3.89 -3.84
CA TYR A 136 14.01 -3.79 -3.09
C TYR A 136 13.60 -2.36 -2.77
N GLN A 137 14.56 -1.43 -2.82
CA GLN A 137 14.34 -0.03 -2.46
C GLN A 137 13.22 0.64 -3.27
N SER A 138 13.06 0.27 -4.54
CA SER A 138 12.00 0.86 -5.39
C SER A 138 10.59 0.55 -4.91
N GLY A 139 10.33 -0.66 -4.42
CA GLY A 139 9.05 -1.05 -3.83
C GLY A 139 8.85 -0.39 -2.47
N PHE A 140 9.89 -0.40 -1.64
CA PHE A 140 9.88 0.28 -0.34
C PHE A 140 9.52 1.76 -0.46
N ASP A 141 10.17 2.48 -1.37
CA ASP A 141 9.94 3.91 -1.58
C ASP A 141 8.55 4.22 -2.16
N GLN A 142 7.96 3.33 -2.96
CA GLN A 142 6.56 3.47 -3.35
C GLN A 142 5.63 3.43 -2.13
N GLY A 143 5.88 2.50 -1.21
CA GLY A 143 5.20 2.43 0.08
C GLY A 143 5.33 3.71 0.89
N VAL A 144 6.56 4.21 1.04
CA VAL A 144 6.84 5.47 1.75
C VAL A 144 6.11 6.65 1.09
N GLY A 145 6.05 6.70 -0.24
CA GLY A 145 5.28 7.69 -0.99
C GLY A 145 3.79 7.67 -0.65
N ARG A 146 3.20 6.47 -0.54
CA ARG A 146 1.81 6.32 -0.05
C ARG A 146 1.68 6.87 1.36
N ALA A 147 2.60 6.58 2.27
CA ALA A 147 2.57 7.14 3.62
C ALA A 147 2.56 8.66 3.61
N VAL A 148 3.44 9.30 2.81
CA VAL A 148 3.51 10.76 2.67
C VAL A 148 2.16 11.35 2.26
N TRP A 149 1.44 10.74 1.32
CA TRP A 149 0.10 11.18 0.93
C TRP A 149 -0.90 11.15 2.09
N TYR A 150 -0.93 10.05 2.85
CA TYR A 150 -1.84 9.89 3.99
C TYR A 150 -1.54 10.89 5.11
N ILE A 151 -0.26 11.07 5.45
CA ILE A 151 0.14 12.00 6.53
C ILE A 151 -0.13 13.45 6.12
N SER A 152 0.00 13.76 4.83
CA SER A 152 -0.30 15.08 4.27
C SER A 152 -1.79 15.33 4.07
N LYS A 153 -2.65 14.32 4.25
CA LYS A 153 -4.12 14.40 4.06
C LYS A 153 -4.53 14.97 2.69
N GLY A 154 -3.72 14.74 1.66
CA GLY A 154 -3.92 15.26 0.30
C GLY A 154 -3.50 16.72 0.09
N GLU A 155 -2.88 17.38 1.07
CA GLU A 155 -2.34 18.73 0.91
C GLU A 155 -1.03 18.70 0.10
N ILE A 156 -1.09 19.15 -1.15
CA ILE A 156 0.01 19.04 -2.11
C ILE A 156 1.26 19.81 -1.67
N ALA A 157 1.09 20.99 -1.05
CA ALA A 157 2.22 21.76 -0.52
C ALA A 157 3.00 20.97 0.55
N LYS A 158 2.31 20.20 1.42
CA LYS A 158 2.96 19.34 2.42
C LYS A 158 3.67 18.17 1.76
N VAL A 159 3.06 17.56 0.73
CA VAL A 159 3.67 16.49 -0.07
C VAL A 159 4.98 16.99 -0.68
N GLN A 160 4.96 18.12 -1.39
CA GLN A 160 6.16 18.69 -2.02
C GLN A 160 7.23 19.01 -0.98
N ASN A 161 6.86 19.64 0.13
CA ASN A 161 7.80 19.94 1.19
C ASN A 161 8.51 18.67 1.69
N ILE A 162 7.77 17.59 1.96
CA ILE A 162 8.37 16.33 2.41
C ILE A 162 9.27 15.73 1.32
N ILE A 163 8.78 15.61 0.08
CA ILE A 163 9.52 14.96 -1.01
C ILE A 163 10.79 15.72 -1.38
N ASN A 164 10.79 17.05 -1.34
CA ASN A 164 11.97 17.85 -1.66
C ASN A 164 13.12 17.67 -0.67
N HIS A 165 12.84 17.17 0.54
CA HIS A 165 13.91 16.83 1.49
C HIS A 165 14.53 15.46 1.23
N PHE A 166 13.84 14.56 0.50
CA PHE A 166 14.41 13.25 0.16
C PHE A 166 15.58 13.35 -0.81
N ALA A 167 16.51 12.40 -0.72
CA ALA A 167 17.54 12.19 -1.74
C ALA A 167 16.90 12.02 -3.14
N GLU A 168 17.50 12.63 -4.16
CA GLU A 168 16.91 12.77 -5.51
C GLU A 168 16.61 11.43 -6.18
N ASP A 169 17.47 10.44 -5.96
CA ASP A 169 17.35 9.07 -6.45
C ASP A 169 16.10 8.34 -5.91
N ARG A 170 15.57 8.77 -4.76
CA ARG A 170 14.36 8.20 -4.14
C ARG A 170 13.06 8.86 -4.59
N ARG A 171 13.11 10.15 -4.95
CA ARG A 171 11.93 10.98 -5.25
C ARG A 171 11.04 10.39 -6.34
N ALA A 172 11.64 9.77 -7.35
CA ALA A 172 10.91 9.12 -8.43
C ALA A 172 9.94 8.03 -7.93
N ASN A 173 10.38 7.16 -7.03
CA ASN A 173 9.56 6.06 -6.51
C ASN A 173 8.54 6.56 -5.48
N LEU A 174 8.89 7.58 -4.70
CA LEU A 174 7.96 8.26 -3.80
C LEU A 174 6.78 8.88 -4.57
N TRP A 175 7.05 9.57 -5.69
CA TRP A 175 6.00 10.12 -6.56
C TRP A 175 5.12 9.04 -7.20
N GLN A 176 5.69 7.89 -7.55
CA GLN A 176 4.91 6.74 -8.01
C GLN A 176 3.95 6.23 -6.91
N GLY A 177 4.42 6.13 -5.66
CA GLY A 177 3.59 5.82 -4.50
C GLY A 177 2.48 6.83 -4.23
N ILE A 178 2.77 8.14 -4.36
CA ILE A 178 1.78 9.22 -4.25
C ILE A 178 0.70 9.05 -5.34
N GLY A 179 1.09 8.71 -6.56
CA GLY A 179 0.13 8.41 -7.64
C GLY A 179 -0.83 7.31 -7.24
N VAL A 180 -0.32 6.18 -6.74
CA VAL A 180 -1.15 5.07 -6.24
C VAL A 180 -2.11 5.55 -5.15
N ALA A 181 -1.60 6.23 -4.12
CA ALA A 181 -2.43 6.67 -2.99
C ALA A 181 -3.49 7.69 -3.43
N SER A 182 -3.15 8.64 -4.30
CA SER A 182 -4.08 9.65 -4.80
C SER A 182 -5.27 9.04 -5.55
N THR A 183 -5.09 7.91 -6.24
CA THR A 183 -6.19 7.20 -6.90
C THR A 183 -7.10 6.46 -5.92
N TYR A 184 -6.56 5.85 -4.85
CA TYR A 184 -7.36 5.12 -3.86
C TYR A 184 -8.09 6.03 -2.86
N VAL A 185 -7.40 7.04 -2.32
CA VAL A 185 -7.91 7.90 -1.23
C VAL A 185 -8.12 9.37 -1.63
N GLY A 186 -7.57 9.83 -2.75
CA GLY A 186 -7.66 11.21 -3.23
C GLY A 186 -8.83 11.50 -4.17
N GLY A 187 -9.22 12.77 -4.24
CA GLY A 187 -10.34 13.26 -5.04
C GLY A 187 -10.01 13.38 -6.52
N CYS A 188 -10.88 12.87 -7.39
CA CYS A 188 -10.75 12.93 -8.85
C CYS A 188 -11.10 14.31 -9.43
N SER A 189 -10.85 15.41 -8.69
CA SER A 189 -11.12 16.74 -9.25
C SER A 189 -10.00 17.11 -10.22
N ASP A 190 -10.38 17.76 -11.33
CA ASP A 190 -9.43 18.15 -12.37
C ASP A 190 -8.37 19.11 -11.81
N GLU A 191 -8.75 19.94 -10.83
CA GLU A 191 -7.84 20.86 -10.13
C GLU A 191 -6.77 20.11 -9.34
N LEU A 192 -7.16 19.12 -8.50
CA LEU A 192 -6.21 18.35 -7.71
C LEU A 192 -5.24 17.56 -8.61
N ILE A 193 -5.76 17.03 -9.73
CA ILE A 193 -4.95 16.33 -10.72
C ILE A 193 -3.96 17.29 -11.39
N ALA A 194 -4.41 18.49 -11.77
CA ALA A 194 -3.54 19.51 -12.37
C ALA A 194 -2.45 19.98 -11.40
N GLU A 195 -2.80 20.20 -10.14
CA GLU A 195 -1.85 20.57 -9.08
C GLU A 195 -0.83 19.46 -8.81
N LEU A 196 -1.27 18.19 -8.70
CA LEU A 196 -0.36 17.05 -8.52
C LEU A 196 0.59 16.89 -9.71
N LYS A 197 0.09 17.04 -10.93
CA LYS A 197 0.92 17.04 -12.14
C LYS A 197 1.95 18.16 -12.10
N SER A 198 1.55 19.38 -11.78
CA SER A 198 2.47 20.51 -11.63
C SER A 198 3.54 20.23 -10.57
N ALA A 199 3.10 19.80 -9.38
CA ALA A 199 3.94 19.53 -8.23
C ALA A 199 4.96 18.42 -8.45
N SER A 200 4.62 17.40 -9.23
CA SER A 200 5.51 16.29 -9.56
C SER A 200 6.67 16.67 -10.49
N GLY A 201 6.64 17.83 -11.16
CA GLY A 201 7.77 18.35 -11.94
C GLY A 201 8.29 17.37 -12.99
N GLU A 202 9.55 16.98 -12.89
CA GLU A 202 10.19 15.97 -13.76
C GLU A 202 9.67 14.54 -13.52
N TYR A 203 9.08 14.27 -12.35
CA TYR A 203 8.57 12.96 -11.95
C TYR A 203 7.13 12.69 -12.39
N LYS A 204 6.54 13.53 -13.26
CA LYS A 204 5.19 13.35 -13.83
C LYS A 204 4.95 11.96 -14.40
N SER A 205 5.96 11.39 -15.08
CA SER A 205 5.87 10.04 -15.65
C SER A 205 5.76 8.96 -14.57
N LYS A 206 6.42 9.14 -13.42
CA LYS A 206 6.36 8.24 -12.27
C LYS A 206 5.03 8.34 -11.54
N LEU A 207 4.54 9.57 -11.32
CA LEU A 207 3.20 9.80 -10.80
C LEU A 207 2.15 9.09 -11.67
N LYS A 208 2.21 9.26 -13.00
CA LYS A 208 1.31 8.62 -13.95
C LYS A 208 1.33 7.09 -13.86
N LYS A 209 2.52 6.48 -13.81
CA LYS A 209 2.67 5.03 -13.63
C LYS A 209 1.99 4.52 -12.35
N GLY A 210 2.07 5.29 -11.27
CA GLY A 210 1.38 4.97 -10.01
C GLY A 210 -0.14 4.96 -10.17
N ILE A 211 -0.68 5.98 -10.84
CA ILE A 211 -2.12 6.10 -11.14
C ILE A 211 -2.59 4.92 -12.00
N GLU A 212 -1.90 4.65 -13.11
CA GLU A 212 -2.23 3.56 -14.04
C GLU A 212 -2.20 2.19 -13.33
N SER A 213 -1.21 1.96 -12.46
CA SER A 213 -1.13 0.73 -11.67
C SER A 213 -2.29 0.60 -10.69
N ALA A 214 -2.74 1.70 -10.08
CA ALA A 214 -3.88 1.67 -9.16
C ALA A 214 -5.19 1.39 -9.90
N GLU A 215 -5.43 2.05 -11.03
CA GLU A 215 -6.60 1.86 -11.89
C GLU A 215 -6.69 0.42 -12.40
N ALA A 216 -5.59 -0.15 -12.89
CA ALA A 216 -5.54 -1.54 -13.34
C ALA A 216 -5.90 -2.53 -12.21
N SER A 217 -5.41 -2.26 -10.99
CA SER A 217 -5.73 -3.08 -9.81
C SER A 217 -7.21 -2.97 -9.43
N MET A 218 -7.80 -1.78 -9.48
CA MET A 218 -9.24 -1.56 -9.21
C MET A 218 -10.11 -2.24 -10.27
N GLN A 219 -9.71 -2.17 -11.54
CA GLN A 219 -10.41 -2.82 -12.63
C GLN A 219 -10.39 -4.34 -12.48
N LYS A 220 -9.24 -4.93 -12.10
CA LYS A 220 -9.13 -6.38 -11.81
C LYS A 220 -10.07 -6.79 -10.67
N ALA A 221 -10.12 -6.01 -9.60
CA ALA A 221 -10.95 -6.28 -8.42
C ALA A 221 -12.47 -6.14 -8.66
N SER A 222 -12.86 -5.46 -9.75
CA SER A 222 -14.27 -5.23 -10.11
C SER A 222 -14.85 -6.28 -11.07
N ARG A 223 -14.01 -7.16 -11.63
CA ARG A 223 -14.42 -8.33 -12.43
C ARG A 223 -14.82 -9.47 -11.51
#